data_AF-A0A196N3E3-F1
#
_entry.id   AF-A0A196N3E3-F1
#
_cell.length_a   1.000
_cell.length_b   1.000
_cell.length_c   1.000
_cell.angle_alpha   90.00
_cell.angle_beta   90.00
_cell.angle_gamma   90.00
#
_symmetry.space_group_name_H-M   'P 1'
#
loop_
_entity.id
_entity.type
_entity.pdbx_description
1 polymer ?
#
loop_
_entity_poly.entity_id
_entity_poly.type
_entity_poly.pdbx_seq_one_letter_code
_entity_poly.pdbx_strand_id
1 'polypeptide(L)'
;MQTVSGADVAKPRRISEELYYLDPYQRGAYSCDRQVAKQQGRIFRRRFEKRIEALKQKEASVLGSDPGFDVVPLKQCTPSDVVRSTKFVKALNQFDVDLGSLEAKMDLPRKSGEFP
;
A
#
# COMPACT_ATOMS: atom_id res chain seq x y z
N MET A 1 10.29 30.70 29.90
CA MET A 1 10.85 29.53 29.19
C MET A 1 9.71 28.76 28.56
N GLN A 2 9.52 28.88 27.24
CA GLN A 2 8.66 27.97 26.48
C GLN A 2 9.41 27.65 25.18
N THR A 3 10.05 26.49 25.16
CA THR A 3 10.62 25.90 23.94
C THR A 3 9.48 25.16 23.25
N VAL A 4 8.84 25.82 22.29
CA VAL A 4 7.99 25.17 21.28
C VAL A 4 8.93 24.48 20.28
N SER A 5 9.47 23.33 20.67
CA SER A 5 10.07 22.37 19.75
C SER A 5 8.99 21.41 19.30
N GLY A 6 8.69 21.44 18.01
CA GLY A 6 7.73 20.53 17.42
C GLY A 6 7.42 20.95 16.01
N ALA A 7 8.46 21.09 15.18
CA ALA A 7 8.24 20.99 13.75
C ALA A 7 7.59 19.62 13.53
N ASP A 8 6.28 19.61 13.24
CA ASP A 8 5.60 18.53 12.54
C ASP A 8 6.29 18.39 11.17
N VAL A 9 7.50 17.85 11.19
CA VAL A 9 8.15 17.32 10.00
C VAL A 9 7.24 16.18 9.62
N ALA A 10 6.35 16.44 8.66
CA ALA A 10 5.49 15.44 8.05
C ALA A 10 6.37 14.21 7.77
N LYS A 11 6.29 13.20 8.64
CA LYS A 11 7.12 12.01 8.49
C LYS A 11 6.77 11.46 7.11
N PRO A 12 7.77 11.19 6.25
CA PRO A 12 7.49 10.58 4.97
C PRO A 12 6.66 9.33 5.24
N ARG A 13 5.46 9.25 4.64
CA ARG A 13 4.61 8.07 4.76
C ARG A 13 5.44 6.84 4.40
N ARG A 14 5.44 5.86 5.29
CA ARG A 14 6.15 4.59 5.06
C ARG A 14 5.46 3.85 3.93
N ILE A 15 6.21 3.05 3.18
CA ILE A 15 5.66 2.23 2.10
C ILE A 15 4.59 1.27 2.64
N SER A 16 4.75 0.74 3.84
CA SER A 16 3.72 -0.11 4.46
C SER A 16 2.38 0.60 4.62
N GLU A 17 2.38 1.89 4.97
CA GLU A 17 1.17 2.72 5.07
C GLU A 17 0.57 2.95 3.68
N GLU A 18 1.39 3.33 2.70
CA GLU A 18 0.93 3.52 1.32
C GLU A 18 0.32 2.23 0.76
N LEU A 19 1.02 1.10 0.84
CA LEU A 19 0.54 -0.20 0.38
C LEU A 19 -0.80 -0.59 1.02
N TYR A 20 -0.99 -0.29 2.30
CA TYR A 20 -2.24 -0.57 2.99
C TYR A 20 -3.43 0.20 2.38
N TYR A 21 -3.29 1.50 2.16
CA TYR A 21 -4.36 2.30 1.54
C TYR A 21 -4.56 2.02 0.05
N LEU A 22 -3.54 1.49 -0.62
CA LEU A 22 -3.62 1.06 -2.01
C LEU A 22 -4.31 -0.31 -2.14
N ASP A 23 -4.24 -1.16 -1.12
CA ASP A 23 -4.73 -2.55 -1.18
C ASP A 23 -6.22 -2.60 -1.61
N PRO A 24 -6.56 -3.38 -2.66
CA PRO A 24 -7.93 -3.48 -3.15
C PRO A 24 -8.94 -3.97 -2.09
N TYR A 25 -8.50 -4.70 -1.06
CA TYR A 25 -9.32 -5.11 0.07
C TYR A 25 -9.75 -3.90 0.90
N GLN A 26 -8.80 -3.02 1.26
CA GLN A 26 -9.09 -1.81 2.04
C GLN A 26 -9.92 -0.81 1.23
N ARG A 27 -9.82 -0.85 -0.10
CA ARG A 27 -10.67 -0.06 -1.01
C ARG A 27 -12.05 -0.67 -1.26
N GLY A 28 -12.39 -1.77 -0.58
CA GLY A 28 -13.68 -2.45 -0.70
C GLY A 28 -13.96 -3.05 -2.08
N ALA A 29 -12.92 -3.37 -2.85
CA ALA A 29 -13.06 -4.02 -4.16
C ALA A 29 -13.27 -5.55 -4.04
N TYR A 30 -13.00 -6.12 -2.88
CA TYR A 30 -13.23 -7.53 -2.60
C TYR A 30 -14.72 -7.81 -2.43
N SER A 31 -15.11 -9.05 -2.71
CA SER A 31 -16.47 -9.54 -2.52
C SER A 31 -16.87 -9.57 -1.03
N CYS A 32 -18.15 -9.36 -0.75
CA CYS A 32 -18.75 -9.65 0.55
C CYS A 32 -18.90 -11.17 0.80
N ASP A 33 -18.92 -11.99 -0.25
CA ASP A 33 -18.90 -13.45 -0.12
C ASP A 33 -17.51 -13.91 0.33
N ARG A 34 -17.48 -14.67 1.43
CA ARG A 34 -16.22 -15.10 2.07
C ARG A 34 -15.39 -16.03 1.18
N GLN A 35 -16.02 -16.92 0.41
CA GLN A 35 -15.29 -17.84 -0.47
C GLN A 35 -14.70 -17.09 -1.66
N VAL A 36 -15.47 -16.19 -2.25
CA VAL A 36 -15.04 -15.35 -3.38
C VAL A 36 -13.93 -14.40 -2.94
N ALA A 37 -14.08 -13.73 -1.80
CA ALA A 37 -13.05 -12.86 -1.22
C ALA A 37 -11.74 -13.63 -0.95
N LYS A 38 -11.82 -14.87 -0.45
CA LYS A 38 -10.63 -15.72 -0.23
C LYS A 38 -9.92 -16.05 -1.54
N GLN A 39 -10.67 -16.31 -2.61
CA GLN A 39 -10.10 -16.55 -3.93
C GLN A 39 -9.46 -15.28 -4.52
N GLN A 40 -10.12 -14.13 -4.39
CA GLN A 40 -9.59 -12.82 -4.76
C GLN A 40 -8.28 -12.50 -4.03
N GLY A 41 -8.21 -12.77 -2.72
CA GLY A 41 -6.98 -12.60 -1.94
C GLY A 41 -5.83 -13.49 -2.38
N ARG A 42 -6.13 -14.72 -2.82
CA ARG A 42 -5.11 -15.61 -3.41
C ARG A 42 -4.59 -15.06 -4.75
N ILE A 43 -5.47 -14.50 -5.59
CA ILE A 43 -5.09 -13.88 -6.86
C ILE A 43 -4.18 -12.68 -6.60
N PHE A 44 -4.58 -11.80 -5.68
CA PHE A 44 -3.81 -10.63 -5.30
C PHE A 44 -2.40 -11.00 -4.81
N ARG A 45 -2.30 -11.90 -3.82
CA ARG A 45 -0.99 -12.36 -3.30
C ARG A 45 -0.12 -12.95 -4.38
N ARG A 46 -0.66 -13.87 -5.19
CA ARG A 46 0.10 -14.48 -6.29
C ARG A 46 0.69 -13.46 -7.26
N ARG A 47 0.01 -12.34 -7.48
CA ARG A 47 0.43 -11.31 -8.43
C ARG A 47 1.43 -10.32 -7.82
N PHE A 48 1.29 -9.98 -6.54
CA PHE A 48 1.99 -8.81 -5.96
C PHE A 48 2.85 -9.08 -4.73
N GLU A 49 2.69 -10.21 -4.03
CA GLU A 49 3.38 -10.49 -2.76
C GLU A 49 4.90 -10.32 -2.86
N LYS A 50 5.53 -10.93 -3.89
CA LYS A 50 6.98 -10.81 -4.10
C LYS A 50 7.46 -9.36 -4.31
N ARG A 51 6.68 -8.56 -5.05
CA ARG A 51 7.03 -7.15 -5.33
C ARG A 51 6.86 -6.29 -4.09
N ILE A 52 5.78 -6.51 -3.34
CA ILE A 52 5.53 -5.87 -2.05
C ILE A 52 6.67 -6.18 -1.06
N GLU A 53 7.07 -7.44 -0.95
CA GLU A 53 8.17 -7.86 -0.07
C GLU A 53 9.50 -7.22 -0.48
N ALA A 54 9.84 -7.26 -1.76
CA ALA A 54 11.06 -6.65 -2.28
C ALA A 54 11.10 -5.13 -1.98
N LEU A 55 9.97 -4.45 -2.17
CA LEU A 55 9.85 -3.02 -1.91
C LEU A 55 10.01 -2.69 -0.41
N LYS A 56 9.36 -3.46 0.47
CA LYS A 56 9.50 -3.31 1.93
C LYS A 56 10.93 -3.59 2.41
N GLN A 57 11.58 -4.62 1.88
CA GLN A 57 12.99 -4.90 2.19
C GLN A 57 13.91 -3.76 1.75
N LYS A 58 13.66 -3.20 0.55
CA LYS A 58 14.41 -2.06 0.05
C LYS A 58 14.23 -0.82 0.95
N GLU A 59 13.00 -0.54 1.39
CA GLU A 59 12.75 0.54 2.35
C GLU A 59 13.47 0.32 3.68
N ALA A 60 13.39 -0.89 4.23
CA ALA A 60 14.06 -1.23 5.48
C ALA A 60 15.59 -1.03 5.41
N SER A 61 16.20 -1.32 4.26
CA SER A 61 17.63 -1.09 4.03
C SER A 61 18.00 0.39 3.96
N VAL A 62 17.08 1.28 3.55
CA VAL A 62 17.34 2.72 3.37
C VAL A 62 16.94 3.54 4.62
N LEU A 63 15.81 3.20 5.23
CA LEU A 63 15.16 3.99 6.28
C LEU A 63 15.06 3.24 7.63
N GLY A 64 15.69 2.07 7.74
CA GLY A 64 15.61 1.20 8.91
C GLY A 64 14.26 0.52 9.07
N SER A 65 14.13 -0.31 10.11
CA SER A 65 12.91 -1.06 10.41
C SER A 65 11.68 -0.17 10.53
N ASP A 66 10.57 -0.63 9.96
CA ASP A 66 9.27 0.01 10.04
C ASP A 66 8.63 -0.27 11.41
N PRO A 67 8.35 0.76 12.24
CA PRO A 67 7.66 0.57 13.52
C PRO A 67 6.20 0.14 13.36
N GLY A 68 5.68 0.07 12.12
CA GLY A 68 4.29 -0.16 11.84
C GLY A 68 3.46 1.11 12.03
N PHE A 69 2.17 0.99 11.73
CA PHE A 69 1.21 2.08 11.89
C PHE A 69 -0.14 1.50 12.32
N ASP A 70 -0.94 2.33 12.99
CA ASP A 70 -2.29 1.94 13.39
C ASP A 70 -3.20 1.84 12.17
N VAL A 71 -3.81 0.66 12.03
CA VAL A 71 -4.67 0.32 10.90
C VAL A 71 -6.12 0.57 11.28
N VAL A 72 -6.80 1.45 10.54
CA VAL A 72 -8.26 1.63 10.64
C VAL A 72 -8.93 0.84 9.53
N PRO A 73 -9.51 -0.34 9.82
CA PRO A 73 -10.11 -1.19 8.79
C PRO A 73 -11.30 -0.48 8.14
N LEU A 74 -11.18 -0.24 6.84
CA LEU A 74 -12.26 0.22 6.00
C LEU A 74 -13.16 -0.99 5.71
N LYS A 75 -14.18 -1.23 6.55
CA LYS A 75 -15.14 -2.34 6.41
C LYS A 75 -16.05 -2.15 5.19
N GLN A 76 -15.48 -2.19 4.00
CA GLN A 76 -16.20 -2.08 2.74
C GLN A 76 -15.99 -3.36 1.93
N CYS A 77 -17.06 -3.85 1.33
CA CYS A 77 -17.01 -4.96 0.41
C CYS A 77 -18.00 -4.72 -0.72
N THR A 78 -17.82 -5.44 -1.82
CA THR A 78 -18.69 -5.34 -3.00
C THR A 78 -19.63 -6.54 -3.03
N PRO A 79 -20.95 -6.34 -3.18
CA PRO A 79 -21.88 -7.44 -3.40
C PRO A 79 -21.61 -8.04 -4.79
N SER A 80 -20.88 -9.15 -4.83
CA SER A 80 -20.49 -9.84 -6.07
C SER A 80 -20.13 -11.28 -5.74
N ASP A 81 -20.75 -12.25 -6.37
CA ASP A 81 -20.41 -13.67 -6.30
C ASP A 81 -19.32 -14.07 -7.32
N VAL A 82 -18.97 -13.18 -8.24
CA VAL A 82 -17.96 -13.43 -9.27
C VAL A 82 -16.55 -13.13 -8.77
N VAL A 83 -15.64 -14.11 -8.88
CA VAL A 83 -14.22 -13.99 -8.51
C VAL A 83 -13.52 -12.88 -9.28
N ARG A 84 -13.74 -12.81 -10.60
CA ARG A 84 -13.20 -11.74 -11.48
C ARG A 84 -14.25 -10.69 -11.80
N SER A 85 -14.85 -10.10 -10.77
CA SER A 85 -15.74 -8.96 -10.95
C SER A 85 -14.99 -7.77 -11.58
N THR A 86 -15.68 -6.97 -12.39
CA THR A 86 -15.09 -5.80 -13.05
C THR A 86 -14.44 -4.84 -12.05
N LYS A 87 -15.08 -4.64 -10.89
CA LYS A 87 -14.55 -3.78 -9.82
C LYS A 87 -13.25 -4.34 -9.24
N PHE A 88 -13.18 -5.65 -8.99
CA PHE A 88 -11.97 -6.29 -8.49
C PHE A 88 -10.83 -6.23 -9.53
N VAL A 89 -11.10 -6.54 -10.80
CA VAL A 89 -10.08 -6.50 -11.86
C VAL A 89 -9.54 -5.07 -12.07
N LYS A 90 -10.43 -4.06 -12.07
CA LYS A 90 -10.03 -2.65 -12.16
C LYS A 90 -9.13 -2.26 -10.99
N ALA A 91 -9.48 -2.69 -9.78
CA ALA A 91 -8.67 -2.41 -8.60
C ALA A 91 -7.31 -3.12 -8.61
N LEU A 92 -7.22 -4.36 -9.15
CA LEU A 92 -5.94 -5.04 -9.35
C LEU A 92 -5.04 -4.29 -10.33
N ASN A 93 -5.59 -3.81 -11.44
CA ASN A 93 -4.81 -3.07 -12.44
C ASN A 93 -4.37 -1.71 -11.90
N GLN A 94 -5.23 -1.02 -11.16
CA GLN A 94 -4.85 0.23 -10.50
C GLN A 94 -3.74 0.00 -9.47
N PHE A 95 -3.86 -1.06 -8.65
CA PHE A 95 -2.82 -1.42 -7.68
C PHE A 95 -1.48 -1.71 -8.35
N ASP A 96 -1.48 -2.37 -9.51
CA ASP A 96 -0.26 -2.65 -10.28
C ASP A 96 0.48 -1.36 -10.71
N VAL A 97 -0.27 -0.37 -11.20
CA VAL A 97 0.23 0.96 -11.56
C VAL A 97 0.73 1.72 -10.34
N ASP A 98 -0.04 1.71 -9.25
CA ASP A 98 0.31 2.39 -8.01
C ASP A 98 1.59 1.77 -7.41
N LEU A 99 1.71 0.43 -7.42
CA LEU A 99 2.89 -0.29 -6.95
C LEU A 99 4.13 0.02 -7.81
N GLY A 100 3.99 0.06 -9.14
CA GLY A 100 5.07 0.47 -10.03
C GLY A 100 5.56 1.90 -9.77
N SER A 101 4.63 2.80 -9.42
CA SER A 101 4.97 4.17 -9.04
C SER A 101 5.72 4.23 -7.71
N LEU A 102 5.38 3.39 -6.74
CA LEU A 102 6.12 3.27 -5.47
C LEU A 102 7.52 2.70 -5.66
N GLU A 103 7.65 1.66 -6.49
CA GLU A 103 8.94 1.08 -6.87
C GLU A 103 9.84 2.15 -7.49
N ALA A 104 9.33 2.92 -8.46
CA ALA A 104 10.07 4.00 -9.10
C ALA A 104 10.51 5.10 -8.11
N LYS A 105 9.65 5.51 -7.17
CA LYS A 105 10.02 6.49 -6.13
C LYS A 105 11.19 6.02 -5.25
N MET A 106 11.34 4.71 -5.07
CA MET A 106 12.42 4.11 -4.29
C MET A 106 13.67 3.80 -5.11
N ASP A 107 13.56 3.69 -6.44
CA ASP A 107 14.70 3.55 -7.36
C ASP A 107 15.32 4.88 -7.76
N LEU A 108 14.56 5.98 -7.70
CA LEU A 108 15.13 7.30 -7.90
C LEU A 108 16.04 7.65 -6.71
N PRO A 109 17.30 8.06 -6.95
CA PRO A 109 18.08 8.68 -5.89
C PRO A 109 17.26 9.87 -5.40
N ARG A 110 16.96 9.91 -4.10
CA ARG A 110 16.54 11.16 -3.46
C ARG A 110 17.70 12.10 -3.70
N LYS A 111 17.65 12.90 -4.77
CA LYS A 111 18.48 14.10 -4.87
C LYS A 111 18.11 14.88 -3.63
N SER A 112 19.01 14.85 -2.66
CA SER A 112 19.03 15.79 -1.54
C SER A 112 18.94 17.17 -2.17
N GLY A 113 17.74 17.72 -2.20
CA GLY A 113 17.51 19.10 -2.59
C GLY A 113 18.23 19.96 -1.55
N GLU A 114 19.42 20.42 -1.90
CA GLU A 114 19.64 21.83 -2.21
C GLU A 114 18.42 22.69 -1.84
N PHE A 115 18.47 23.28 -0.64
CA PHE A 115 17.61 24.37 -0.24
C PHE A 115 18.18 25.68 -0.81
N PRO A 116 17.41 26.48 -1.57
CA PRO A 116 17.69 27.91 -1.70
C PRO A 116 17.31 28.66 -0.41
#